data_AF-A0AAE1TT59-F1
#
_entry.id   AF-A0AAE1TT59-F1
#
_cell.length_a   1.000
_cell.length_b   1.000
_cell.length_c   1.000
_cell.angle_alpha   90.00
_cell.angle_beta   90.00
_cell.angle_gamma   90.00
#
_symmetry.space_group_name_H-M   'P 1'
#
loop_
_entity.id
_entity.type
_entity.pdbx_description
1 polymer ?
#
loop_
_entity_poly.entity_id
_entity_poly.type
_entity_poly.pdbx_seq_one_letter_code
_entity_poly.pdbx_strand_id
1 'polypeptide(L)' 'MLQQLPTHHHNNLRYLIKFLRELWSRSHTNKMTLRNIALVVTPNLIWGPDQLGASVDPNMSTLGRNRSLTADYRT' A
#
# COMPACT_ATOMS: atom_id res chain seq x y z
N MET A 1 2.40 -8.23 -18.12
CA MET A 1 1.96 -7.57 -16.87
C MET A 1 2.96 -6.52 -16.38
N LEU A 2 4.14 -6.88 -15.85
CA LEU A 2 5.11 -5.87 -15.33
C LEU A 2 5.76 -4.99 -16.41
N GLN A 3 5.93 -5.51 -17.63
CA GLN A 3 6.45 -4.78 -18.79
C GLN A 3 5.40 -3.91 -19.50
N GLN A 4 4.13 -4.03 -19.10
CA GLN A 4 3.03 -3.21 -19.62
C GLN A 4 2.82 -1.93 -18.79
N LEU A 5 3.55 -1.77 -17.68
CA LEU A 5 3.50 -0.56 -16.87
C LEU A 5 4.23 0.57 -17.60
N PRO A 6 3.68 1.80 -17.58
CA PRO A 6 4.44 2.99 -17.97
C PRO A 6 5.77 3.06 -17.22
N THR A 7 6.83 3.49 -17.90
CA THR A 7 8.22 3.47 -17.42
C THR A 7 8.39 4.03 -16.01
N HIS A 8 7.68 5.12 -15.69
CA HIS A 8 7.72 5.73 -14.36
C HIS A 8 7.18 4.81 -13.26
N HIS A 9 6.05 4.15 -13.49
CA HIS A 9 5.47 3.21 -12.52
C HIS A 9 6.33 1.96 -12.37
N HIS A 10 6.92 1.47 -13.46
CA HIS A 10 7.86 0.35 -13.42
C HIS A 10 9.10 0.69 -12.57
N ASN A 11 9.68 1.87 -12.76
CA ASN A 11 10.84 2.32 -11.99
C ASN A 11 10.50 2.47 -10.50
N ASN A 12 9.37 3.08 -10.16
CA ASN A 12 8.92 3.22 -8.78
C ASN A 12 8.70 1.86 -8.11
N LEU A 13 8.06 0.92 -8.80
CA LEU A 13 7.86 -0.44 -8.30
C LEU A 13 9.20 -1.14 -8.05
N ARG A 14 10.17 -0.97 -8.95
CA ARG A 14 11.52 -1.52 -8.78
C ARG A 14 12.21 -0.95 -7.54
N TYR A 15 12.11 0.35 -7.29
CA TYR A 15 12.65 0.97 -6.08
C TYR A 15 11.94 0.49 -4.82
N LEU A 16 10.62 0.36 -4.88
CA LEU A 16 9.83 -0.16 -3.76
C LEU A 16 10.24 -1.59 -3.40
N ILE A 17 10.39 -2.48 -4.38
CA ILE A 17 10.83 -3.87 -4.12
C ILE A 17 12.22 -3.90 -3.47
N LYS A 18 13.15 -3.05 -3.93
CA LYS A 18 14.47 -2.91 -3.30
C LYS A 18 14.38 -2.43 -1.85
N PHE A 19 13.55 -1.43 -1.59
CA PHE A 19 13.31 -0.91 -0.25
C PHE A 19 12.71 -1.98 0.66
N LEU A 20 11.68 -2.71 0.21
CA LEU A 20 11.04 -3.76 1.00
C LEU A 20 12.00 -4.91 1.34
N ARG A 21 12.94 -5.24 0.44
CA ARG A 21 14.01 -6.19 0.72
C ARG A 21 14.91 -5.72 1.85
N GLU A 22 15.37 -4.47 1.80
CA GLU A 22 16.24 -3.90 2.84
C GLU A 22 15.51 -3.79 4.19
N LEU A 23 14.23 -3.38 4.15
CA LEU A 23 13.35 -3.33 5.31
C LEU A 23 13.25 -4.71 5.98
N TRP A 24 12.97 -5.77 5.21
CA TRP A 24 12.89 -7.12 5.73
C TRP A 24 14.24 -7.67 6.21
N SER A 25 15.34 -7.34 5.52
CA SER A 25 16.70 -7.76 5.91
C SER A 25 17.10 -7.24 7.31
N ARG A 26 16.45 -6.17 7.78
CA ARG A 26 16.65 -5.59 9.12
C ARG A 26 15.56 -5.97 10.12
N SER A 27 14.82 -7.05 9.83
CA SER A 27 13.68 -7.53 10.64
C SER A 27 14.03 -7.81 12.10
N HIS A 28 15.26 -8.16 12.43
CA HIS A 28 15.71 -8.33 13.82
C HIS A 28 15.65 -7.02 14.63
N THR A 29 15.94 -5.89 14.00
CA THR A 29 15.97 -4.56 14.66
C THR A 29 14.63 -3.83 14.52
N ASN A 30 14.04 -3.80 13.32
CA ASN A 30 12.81 -3.06 13.06
C ASN A 30 11.52 -3.88 13.29
N LYS A 31 11.65 -5.18 13.60
CA LYS A 31 10.55 -6.11 13.87
C LYS A 31 9.57 -6.30 12.70
N MET A 32 9.91 -5.83 11.49
CA MET A 32 9.10 -6.00 10.29
C MET A 32 9.38 -7.36 9.64
N THR A 33 8.56 -8.34 10.00
CA THR A 33 8.55 -9.66 9.34
C THR A 33 7.99 -9.55 7.92
N LEU A 34 8.30 -10.53 7.06
CA LEU A 34 7.76 -10.59 5.70
C LEU A 34 6.21 -10.61 5.70
N ARG A 35 5.61 -11.25 6.70
CA ARG A 35 4.14 -11.29 6.89
C ARG A 35 3.58 -9.90 7.18
N ASN A 36 4.20 -9.13 8.06
CA ASN A 36 3.77 -7.77 8.38
C ASN A 36 3.89 -6.86 7.15
N ILE A 37 4.97 -7.01 6.38
CA ILE A 37 5.16 -6.29 5.12
C ILE A 37 4.06 -6.65 4.12
N ALA A 38 3.77 -7.94 3.91
CA ALA A 38 2.74 -8.38 2.97
C ALA A 38 1.34 -7.83 3.33
N LEU A 39 0.96 -7.89 4.61
CA LEU A 39 -0.34 -7.36 5.07
C LEU A 39 -0.52 -5.87 4.77
N VAL A 40 0.56 -5.10 4.87
CA VAL A 40 0.53 -3.65 4.61
C VAL A 40 0.64 -3.35 3.12
N VAL A 41 1.53 -4.02 2.41
CA VAL A 41 1.85 -3.71 1.01
C VAL A 41 0.74 -4.18 0.06
N THR A 42 0.09 -5.31 0.34
CA THR A 42 -1.00 -5.87 -0.49
C THR A 42 -2.14 -4.86 -0.75
N PRO A 43 -2.80 -4.26 0.24
CA PRO A 43 -3.88 -3.27 -0.02
C PRO A 43 -3.36 -1.94 -0.61
N ASN A 44 -2.07 -1.63 -0.45
CA ASN A 44 -1.46 -0.42 -0.99
C ASN A 44 -0.96 -0.58 -2.43
N LEU A 45 -0.77 -1.82 -2.91
CA LEU A 45 -0.27 -2.11 -4.27
C LEU A 45 -1.31 -2.74 -5.19
N ILE A 46 -2.35 -3.37 -4.66
CA ILE A 46 -3.34 -4.11 -5.44
C ILE A 46 -4.65 -3.34 -5.45
N TRP A 47 -4.83 -2.51 -6.46
CA TRP A 47 -6.13 -1.91 -6.78
C TRP A 47 -6.61 -2.54 -8.08
N GLY A 48 -7.57 -3.46 -7.96
CA GLY A 48 -8.33 -3.98 -9.10
C GLY A 48 -9.63 -3.18 -9.27
N PRO A 49 -10.24 -3.21 -10.46
CA PRO A 49 -11.54 -2.59 -10.69
C PRO A 49 -12.67 -3.14 -9.79
N ASP A 50 -12.44 -4.24 -9.07
CA ASP A 50 -13.46 -4.99 -8.32
C ASP A 50 -13.44 -4.77 -6.79
N GLN A 51 -12.58 -3.89 -6.26
CA GLN A 51 -12.60 -3.55 -4.82
C GLN A 51 -13.77 -2.64 -4.39
N LEU A 52 -14.72 -2.36 -5.29
CA LEU A 52 -16.01 -1.74 -4.94
C LEU A 52 -17.15 -2.76 -4.74
N GLY A 53 -16.90 -4.07 -4.93
CA GLY A 53 -17.95 -5.10 -4.96
C GLY A 53 -18.01 -6.09 -3.79
N ALA A 54 -17.01 -6.13 -2.89
CA ALA A 54 -16.97 -7.12 -1.81
C ALA A 54 -17.30 -6.48 -0.45
N SER A 55 -18.59 -6.45 -0.13
CA SER A 55 -19.18 -6.35 1.22
C SER A 55 -18.38 -5.52 2.24
N VAL A 56 -18.55 -4.20 2.19
CA VAL A 56 -18.26 -3.33 3.34
C VAL A 56 -19.36 -3.59 4.37
N ASP A 57 -19.03 -4.28 5.46
CA ASP A 57 -19.91 -4.35 6.62
C ASP A 57 -20.23 -2.93 7.10
N PRO A 58 -21.52 -2.53 7.20
CA PRO A 58 -21.91 -1.17 7.56
C PRO A 58 -21.54 -0.79 9.01
N ASN A 59 -21.04 -1.73 9.81
CA ASN A 59 -20.56 -1.51 11.18
C ASN A 59 -19.03 -1.44 11.34
N MET A 60 -18.25 -1.61 10.26
CA MET A 60 -16.82 -1.38 10.36
C MET A 60 -16.58 0.12 10.28
N SER A 61 -16.38 0.76 11.44
CA SER A 61 -15.86 2.12 11.54
C SER A 61 -14.42 2.12 11.03
N THR A 62 -14.28 2.04 9.70
CA THR A 62 -13.02 2.14 8.99
C THR A 62 -12.40 3.49 9.32
N LEU A 63 -11.20 3.47 9.88
CA LEU A 63 -10.30 4.60 10.14
C LEU A 63 -9.98 5.46 8.89
N GLY A 64 -10.64 5.21 7.76
CA GLY A 64 -10.54 5.98 6.51
C GLY A 64 -11.35 7.27 6.47
N ARG A 65 -12.12 7.62 7.51
CA ARG A 65 -12.92 8.86 7.54
C ARG A 65 -12.09 10.13 7.80
N ASN A 66 -10.79 10.01 8.05
CA ASN A 66 -9.90 11.14 8.37
C ASN A 66 -9.06 11.66 7.18
N ARG A 67 -9.47 11.38 5.93
CA ARG A 67 -8.91 12.04 4.73
C ARG A 67 -9.52 13.41 4.43
N SER A 68 -10.44 13.90 5.26
CA SER A 68 -11.06 15.22 5.06
C SER A 68 -10.19 16.40 5.55
N LEU A 69 -9.14 16.17 6.33
CA LEU A 69 -8.32 17.24 6.92
C LEU A 69 -7.19 17.75 5.99
N THR A 70 -6.98 17.13 4.82
CA THR A 70 -5.94 17.58 3.87
C THR A 70 -6.48 18.53 2.80
N ALA A 71 -7.80 18.74 2.74
CA ALA A 71 -8.42 19.69 1.81
C ALA A 71 -8.26 21.14 2.28
N ASP A 72 -8.09 21.35 3.59
CA ASP A 72 -8.03 22.69 4.20
C ASP A 72 -6.62 23.32 4.19
N TYR A 73 -5.59 22.61 3.72
CA TYR A 73 -4.22 23.14 3.60
C TYR A 73 -3.94 23.85 2.26
N ARG A 74 -4.99 24.28 1.56
CA ARG A 74 -4.87 25.10 0.35
C ARG A 74 -5.52 26.46 0.58
N THR A 75 -4.80 27.33 1.29
CA THR A 75 -4.95 28.80 1.21
C THR A 75 -3.59 29.43 1.01
#